data_AF-A0AAD2WWH0-F1
#
_entry.id   AF-A0AAD2WWH0-F1
#
_cell.length_a   1.000
_cell.length_b   1.000
_cell.length_c   1.000
_cell.angle_alpha   90.00
_cell.angle_beta   90.00
_cell.angle_gamma   90.00
#
_symmetry.space_group_name_H-M   'P 1'
#
loop_
_entity.id
_entity.type
_entity.pdbx_description
1 polymer ?
#
loop_
_entity_poly.entity_id
_entity_poly.type
_entity_poly.pdbx_seq_one_letter_code
_entity_poly.pdbx_strand_id
1 'polypeptide(L)'
;MISDFLRDNPILTLLFCAHFLADFQWQSQSLADSKSHSWRGLWRHLLIVFLPLAALMILIPETTLLNLSIWGSHIVIDSIKKLSYPWVEEGHFQKAAFIIDQLAHYTCIIVFYHALPTYLPPNHWLLPIKHFIVIALVFIIITKPINIVFKIFFNKFQAKELSSLLTQEKTKIMKEKSEDHEETIEGAGAMIGNLERLIMAILLISGQYAAIGLVFTAKSIARYDKISKSQVFAEYYLIGSLFSIISVLITHWLLLV
;
A
#
# COMPACT_ATOMS: atom_id res chain seq x y z
N MET A 1 23.19 -2.89 -6.20
CA MET A 1 21.80 -2.71 -6.73
C MET A 1 20.94 -2.05 -5.64
N ILE A 2 19.69 -1.61 -5.90
CA ILE A 2 18.83 -0.97 -4.87
C ILE A 2 18.61 -1.92 -3.68
N SER A 3 18.40 -3.21 -3.98
CA SER A 3 18.29 -4.29 -3.01
C SER A 3 19.50 -4.40 -2.08
N ASP A 4 20.72 -4.43 -2.63
CA ASP A 4 21.96 -4.43 -1.84
C ASP A 4 22.06 -3.18 -0.97
N PHE A 5 21.77 -2.01 -1.54
CA PHE A 5 21.85 -0.75 -0.83
C PHE A 5 20.90 -0.71 0.37
N LEU A 6 19.63 -1.10 0.21
CA LEU A 6 18.67 -1.14 1.32
C LEU A 6 19.04 -2.20 2.36
N ARG A 7 19.55 -3.35 1.91
CA ARG A 7 20.03 -4.41 2.81
C ARG A 7 21.22 -3.95 3.66
N ASP A 8 22.18 -3.25 3.07
CA ASP A 8 23.37 -2.78 3.76
C ASP A 8 23.12 -1.50 4.59
N ASN A 9 21.97 -0.86 4.39
CA ASN A 9 21.51 0.29 5.17
C ASN A 9 20.21 -0.06 5.93
N PRO A 10 20.27 -0.93 6.97
CA PRO A 10 19.07 -1.43 7.65
C PRO A 10 18.27 -0.33 8.37
N ILE A 11 18.91 0.75 8.83
CA ILE A 11 18.21 1.92 9.38
C ILE A 11 17.31 2.56 8.32
N LEU A 12 17.83 2.79 7.12
CA LEU A 12 17.06 3.38 6.02
C LEU A 12 15.84 2.49 5.69
N THR A 13 16.05 1.18 5.61
CA THR A 13 14.96 0.22 5.36
C THR A 13 13.92 0.23 6.49
N LEU A 14 14.35 0.36 7.75
CA LEU A 14 13.43 0.52 8.89
C LEU A 14 12.64 1.84 8.84
N LEU A 15 13.23 2.94 8.36
CA LEU A 15 12.51 4.20 8.15
C LEU A 15 11.44 4.06 7.07
N PHE A 16 11.72 3.35 5.97
CA PHE A 16 10.70 3.02 4.98
C PHE A 16 9.60 2.13 5.58
N CYS A 17 9.95 1.12 6.37
CA CYS A 17 8.97 0.33 7.10
C CYS A 17 8.10 1.21 8.01
N ALA A 18 8.70 2.11 8.79
CA ALA A 18 8.00 3.03 9.68
C ALA A 18 7.03 3.94 8.91
N HIS A 19 7.49 4.51 7.78
CA HIS A 19 6.67 5.32 6.88
C HIS A 19 5.45 4.54 6.39
N PHE A 20 5.67 3.39 5.74
CA PHE A 20 4.56 2.61 5.18
C PHE A 20 3.60 2.16 6.29
N LEU A 21 4.12 1.70 7.43
CA LEU A 21 3.29 1.31 8.56
C LEU A 21 2.40 2.47 9.04
N ALA A 22 2.95 3.66 9.22
CA ALA A 22 2.21 4.82 9.69
C ALA A 22 1.17 5.31 8.66
N ASP A 23 1.58 5.55 7.42
CA ASP A 23 0.76 6.18 6.38
C ASP A 23 -0.27 5.23 5.75
N PHE A 24 -0.08 3.92 5.87
CA PHE A 24 -0.95 2.94 5.21
C PHE A 24 -1.53 1.91 6.18
N GLN A 25 -0.70 1.20 6.95
CA GLN A 25 -1.18 0.11 7.82
C GLN A 25 -1.98 0.62 9.01
N TRP A 26 -1.46 1.64 9.70
CA TRP A 26 -2.03 2.17 10.95
C TRP A 26 -2.95 3.37 10.72
N GLN A 27 -2.89 3.99 9.53
CA GLN A 27 -3.87 4.97 9.11
C GLN A 27 -5.17 4.30 8.65
N SER A 28 -6.29 4.66 9.27
CA SER A 28 -7.63 4.26 8.81
C SER A 28 -8.11 5.16 7.66
N GLN A 29 -9.06 4.68 6.86
CA GLN A 29 -9.68 5.48 5.81
C GLN A 29 -10.34 6.75 6.37
N SER A 30 -11.09 6.60 7.48
CA SER A 30 -11.72 7.73 8.16
C SER A 30 -10.71 8.79 8.64
N LEU A 31 -9.53 8.36 9.11
CA LEU A 31 -8.47 9.27 9.52
C LEU A 31 -7.88 10.00 8.30
N ALA A 32 -7.65 9.28 7.19
CA ALA A 32 -7.17 9.83 5.94
C ALA A 32 -8.10 10.92 5.38
N ASP A 33 -9.41 10.69 5.44
CA ASP A 33 -10.39 11.67 4.98
C ASP A 33 -10.43 12.86 5.96
N SER A 34 -10.37 12.61 7.28
CA SER A 34 -10.42 13.67 8.30
C SER A 34 -9.20 14.59 8.32
N LYS A 35 -8.00 14.11 7.92
CA LYS A 35 -6.76 14.92 7.97
C LYS A 35 -6.77 16.06 6.96
N SER A 36 -7.48 15.89 5.85
CA SER A 36 -7.67 16.91 4.83
C SER A 36 -8.57 18.06 5.30
N HIS A 37 -9.58 17.79 6.14
CA HIS A 37 -10.56 18.80 6.54
C HIS A 37 -10.35 19.36 7.95
N SER A 38 -9.70 18.63 8.86
CA SER A 38 -9.65 18.99 10.28
C SER A 38 -8.23 18.98 10.85
N TRP A 39 -7.90 19.97 11.70
CA TRP A 39 -6.58 20.01 12.34
C TRP A 39 -6.44 18.89 13.39
N ARG A 40 -7.55 18.50 14.01
CA ARG A 40 -7.59 17.36 14.95
C ARG A 40 -7.27 16.03 14.24
N GLY A 41 -7.81 15.82 13.05
CA GLY A 41 -7.51 14.63 12.23
C GLY A 41 -6.02 14.58 11.85
N LEU A 42 -5.46 15.71 11.42
CA LEU A 42 -4.04 15.81 11.12
C LEU A 42 -3.16 15.50 12.33
N TRP A 43 -3.43 16.09 13.50
CA TRP A 43 -2.65 15.81 14.71
C TRP A 43 -2.73 14.34 15.16
N ARG A 44 -3.89 13.70 15.04
CA ARG A 44 -4.02 12.26 15.32
C ARG A 44 -3.15 11.42 14.39
N HIS A 45 -3.08 11.76 13.11
CA HIS A 45 -2.20 11.09 12.15
C HIS A 45 -0.72 11.31 12.50
N LEU A 46 -0.32 12.54 12.82
CA LEU A 46 1.07 12.85 13.22
C LEU A 46 1.49 12.10 14.49
N LEU A 47 0.57 11.82 15.42
CA LEU A 47 0.82 10.94 16.56
C LEU A 47 1.02 9.48 16.15
N ILE A 48 0.25 8.98 15.18
CA ILE A 48 0.44 7.63 14.62
C ILE A 48 1.80 7.51 13.92
N VAL A 49 2.20 8.53 13.16
CA VAL A 49 3.53 8.62 12.52
C VAL A 49 4.65 8.67 13.56
N PHE A 50 4.42 9.27 14.72
CA PHE A 50 5.39 9.31 15.80
C PHE A 50 5.65 7.92 16.41
N LEU A 51 4.65 7.03 16.49
CA LEU A 51 4.80 5.73 17.17
C LEU A 51 5.92 4.82 16.62
N PRO A 52 6.01 4.52 15.31
CA PRO A 52 7.08 3.66 14.80
C PRO A 52 8.43 4.36 14.88
N LEU A 53 8.47 5.69 14.70
CA LEU A 53 9.70 6.47 14.84
C LEU A 53 10.20 6.49 16.29
N ALA A 54 9.31 6.63 17.27
CA ALA A 54 9.64 6.56 18.69
C ALA A 54 10.16 5.17 19.08
N ALA A 55 9.60 4.10 18.52
CA ALA A 55 10.14 2.75 18.71
C ALA A 55 11.58 2.64 18.18
N LEU A 56 11.88 3.24 17.01
CA LEU A 56 13.26 3.29 16.49
C LEU A 56 14.18 4.13 17.37
N MET A 57 13.70 5.24 17.95
CA MET A 57 14.48 6.04 18.91
C MET A 57 14.85 5.23 20.16
N ILE A 58 13.97 4.34 20.64
CA ILE A 58 14.23 3.48 21.80
C ILE A 58 15.21 2.36 21.43
N LEU A 59 15.01 1.73 20.28
CA LEU A 59 15.80 0.57 19.84
C LEU A 59 17.17 0.95 19.29
N ILE A 60 17.31 2.16 18.75
CA ILE A 60 18.52 2.69 18.09
C ILE A 60 18.67 4.19 18.48
N PRO A 61 19.05 4.50 19.73
CA PRO A 61 19.08 5.88 20.25
C PRO A 61 19.91 6.87 19.40
N GLU A 62 20.92 6.39 18.70
CA GLU A 62 21.77 7.15 17.79
C GLU A 62 20.98 7.79 16.65
N THR A 63 19.82 7.22 16.29
CA THR A 63 18.94 7.73 15.24
C THR A 63 17.94 8.78 15.73
N THR A 64 18.01 9.24 16.99
CA THR A 64 17.02 10.15 17.57
C THR A 64 16.85 11.44 16.75
N LEU A 65 17.95 12.13 16.40
CA LEU A 65 17.88 13.35 15.61
C LEU A 65 17.29 13.11 14.21
N LEU A 66 17.63 11.98 13.59
CA LEU A 66 17.09 11.57 12.30
C LEU A 66 15.58 11.34 12.36
N ASN A 67 15.11 10.54 13.32
CA ASN A 67 13.69 10.26 13.49
C ASN A 67 12.88 11.52 13.81
N LEU A 68 13.41 12.43 14.63
CA LEU A 68 12.78 13.73 14.91
C LEU A 68 12.72 14.62 13.66
N SER A 69 13.75 14.59 12.82
CA SER A 69 13.78 15.35 11.56
C SER A 69 12.75 14.81 10.56
N ILE A 70 12.62 13.49 10.46
CA ILE A 70 11.61 12.83 9.61
C ILE A 70 10.19 13.14 10.12
N TRP A 71 9.96 13.00 11.42
CA TRP A 71 8.68 13.39 12.02
C TRP A 71 8.36 14.87 11.78
N GLY A 72 9.35 15.75 11.91
CA GLY A 72 9.26 17.16 11.56
C GLY A 72 8.86 17.40 10.10
N SER A 73 9.45 16.66 9.15
CA SER A 73 9.04 16.74 7.75
C SER A 73 7.60 16.28 7.51
N HIS A 74 7.12 15.26 8.23
CA HIS A 74 5.69 14.88 8.13
C HIS A 74 4.77 16.03 8.55
N ILE A 75 5.09 16.72 9.65
CA ILE A 75 4.32 17.90 10.10
C ILE A 75 4.25 18.93 8.97
N VAL A 76 5.37 19.22 8.32
CA VAL A 76 5.45 20.21 7.24
C VAL A 76 4.68 19.74 6.01
N ILE A 77 4.96 18.53 5.51
CA ILE A 77 4.38 17.99 4.27
C ILE A 77 2.86 17.83 4.42
N ASP A 78 2.38 17.20 5.49
CA ASP A 78 0.95 17.00 5.68
C ASP A 78 0.20 18.31 5.94
N SER A 79 0.83 19.30 6.59
CA SER A 79 0.24 20.64 6.75
C SER A 79 0.12 21.37 5.42
N ILE A 80 1.17 21.33 4.57
CA ILE A 80 1.13 21.90 3.22
C ILE A 80 0.05 21.22 2.39
N LYS A 81 0.01 19.89 2.39
CA LYS A 81 -1.01 19.11 1.66
C LYS A 81 -2.41 19.50 2.08
N LYS A 82 -2.66 19.61 3.40
CA LYS A 82 -3.93 20.08 3.91
C LYS A 82 -4.29 21.49 3.42
N LEU A 83 -3.35 22.44 3.49
CA LEU A 83 -3.59 23.81 3.02
C LEU A 83 -3.87 23.87 1.52
N SER A 84 -3.25 22.96 0.74
CA SER A 84 -3.49 22.83 -0.70
C SER A 84 -4.76 22.05 -1.06
N TYR A 85 -5.43 21.41 -0.09
CA TYR A 85 -6.53 20.49 -0.34
C TYR A 85 -7.68 21.11 -1.16
N PRO A 86 -8.17 22.34 -0.87
CA PRO A 86 -9.24 22.96 -1.66
C PRO A 86 -8.89 23.07 -3.16
N TRP A 87 -7.63 23.41 -3.46
CA TRP A 87 -7.13 23.60 -4.83
C TRP A 87 -7.03 22.27 -5.57
N VAL A 88 -6.61 21.22 -4.84
CA VAL A 88 -6.52 19.85 -5.36
C VAL A 88 -7.92 19.29 -5.64
N GLU A 89 -8.89 19.58 -4.77
CA GLU A 89 -10.28 19.15 -4.92
C GLU A 89 -10.95 19.81 -6.12
N GLU A 90 -10.86 21.14 -6.23
CA GLU A 90 -11.41 21.92 -7.34
C GLU A 90 -10.77 21.58 -8.69
N GLY A 91 -9.44 21.38 -8.71
CA GLY A 91 -8.69 21.08 -9.93
C GLY A 91 -8.69 19.60 -10.35
N HIS A 92 -9.34 18.71 -9.60
CA HIS A 92 -9.31 17.26 -9.82
C HIS A 92 -7.90 16.64 -9.89
N PHE A 93 -6.96 17.17 -9.09
CA PHE A 93 -5.56 16.75 -9.07
C PHE A 93 -5.25 15.68 -8.01
N GLN A 94 -6.25 14.92 -7.54
CA GLN A 94 -6.08 14.00 -6.40
C GLN A 94 -4.98 12.95 -6.61
N LYS A 95 -4.86 12.43 -7.84
CA LYS A 95 -3.82 11.45 -8.21
C LYS A 95 -2.42 12.06 -8.12
N ALA A 96 -2.23 13.24 -8.69
CA ALA A 96 -0.95 13.94 -8.66
C ALA A 96 -0.57 14.34 -7.23
N ALA A 97 -1.51 14.87 -6.46
CA ALA A 97 -1.30 15.21 -5.05
C ALA A 97 -0.86 14.00 -4.22
N PHE A 98 -1.45 12.81 -4.46
CA PHE A 98 -1.00 11.58 -3.81
C PHE A 98 0.44 11.20 -4.19
N ILE A 99 0.81 11.25 -5.47
CA ILE A 99 2.17 10.92 -5.92
C ILE A 99 3.18 11.90 -5.33
N ILE A 100 2.91 13.21 -5.42
CA ILE A 100 3.80 14.26 -4.93
C ILE A 100 4.02 14.12 -3.41
N ASP A 101 2.95 13.85 -2.66
CA ASP A 101 3.01 13.61 -1.22
C ASP A 101 3.94 12.44 -0.86
N GLN A 102 3.78 11.28 -1.51
CA GLN A 102 4.64 10.13 -1.25
C GLN A 102 6.09 10.37 -1.67
N LEU A 103 6.32 11.03 -2.81
CA LEU A 103 7.67 11.40 -3.25
C LEU A 103 8.34 12.39 -2.30
N ALA A 104 7.60 13.34 -1.74
CA ALA A 104 8.12 14.29 -0.76
C ALA A 104 8.60 13.56 0.51
N HIS A 105 7.78 12.64 1.06
CA HIS A 105 8.17 11.85 2.23
C HIS A 105 9.39 10.96 1.96
N TYR A 106 9.42 10.24 0.83
CA TYR A 106 10.58 9.41 0.46
C TYR A 106 11.85 10.24 0.27
N THR A 107 11.72 11.41 -0.34
CA THR A 107 12.84 12.34 -0.52
C THR A 107 13.36 12.82 0.83
N CYS A 108 12.49 13.22 1.76
CA CYS A 108 12.88 13.63 3.10
C CYS A 108 13.59 12.50 3.87
N ILE A 109 13.08 11.26 3.80
CA ILE A 109 13.73 10.09 4.41
C ILE A 109 15.16 9.92 3.87
N ILE A 110 15.33 9.92 2.54
CA ILE A 110 16.65 9.73 1.91
C ILE A 110 17.59 10.89 2.23
N VAL A 111 17.11 12.14 2.10
CA VAL A 111 17.92 13.34 2.34
C VAL A 111 18.38 13.40 3.79
N PHE A 112 17.50 13.21 4.77
CA PHE A 112 17.90 13.24 6.17
C PHE A 112 18.77 12.05 6.55
N TYR A 113 18.52 10.86 5.98
CA TYR A 113 19.36 9.69 6.21
C TYR A 113 20.82 9.93 5.80
N HIS A 114 21.05 10.60 4.67
CA HIS A 114 22.39 10.94 4.21
C HIS A 114 22.99 12.20 4.88
N ALA A 115 22.16 13.15 5.29
CA ALA A 115 22.62 14.40 5.90
C ALA A 115 22.98 14.26 7.39
N LEU A 116 22.40 13.26 8.08
CA LEU A 116 22.57 13.08 9.52
C LEU A 116 23.38 11.81 9.83
N PRO A 117 24.21 11.82 10.89
CA PRO A 117 25.04 10.68 11.25
C PRO A 117 24.19 9.50 11.72
N THR A 118 24.39 8.33 11.11
CA THR A 118 23.66 7.08 11.42
C THR A 118 24.61 5.89 11.57
N TYR A 119 25.75 6.11 12.24
CA TYR A 119 26.78 5.10 12.40
C TYR A 119 26.29 3.91 13.23
N LEU A 120 26.33 2.72 12.62
CA LEU A 120 26.10 1.45 13.32
C LEU A 120 27.44 0.72 13.53
N PRO A 121 27.75 0.30 14.76
CA PRO A 121 28.95 -0.50 14.99
C PRO A 121 28.82 -1.89 14.34
N PRO A 122 29.93 -2.54 13.94
CA PRO A 122 29.89 -3.84 13.25
C PRO A 122 29.24 -5.00 14.03
N ASN A 123 29.11 -4.88 15.35
CA ASN A 123 28.47 -5.86 16.23
C ASN A 123 27.00 -5.51 16.55
N HIS A 124 26.42 -4.53 15.86
CA HIS A 124 25.05 -4.12 16.12
C HIS A 124 24.04 -5.23 15.74
N TRP A 125 23.04 -5.44 16.58
CA TRP A 125 22.03 -6.50 16.44
C TRP A 125 21.17 -6.41 15.17
N LEU A 126 21.16 -5.26 14.50
CA LEU A 126 20.46 -5.05 13.22
C LEU A 126 21.11 -5.81 12.05
N LEU A 127 22.43 -5.95 12.08
CA LEU A 127 23.20 -6.55 10.99
C LEU A 127 22.80 -8.01 10.70
N PRO A 128 22.66 -8.91 11.68
CA PRO A 128 22.21 -10.28 11.42
C PRO A 128 20.76 -10.36 10.91
N ILE A 129 19.92 -9.37 11.20
CA ILE A 129 18.50 -9.39 10.80
C ILE A 129 18.20 -8.57 9.53
N LYS A 130 19.20 -7.94 8.91
CA LYS A 130 19.03 -7.00 7.79
C LYS A 130 18.21 -7.58 6.62
N HIS A 131 18.37 -8.87 6.33
CA HIS A 131 17.59 -9.56 5.30
C HIS A 131 16.10 -9.66 5.65
N PHE A 132 15.79 -9.96 6.92
CA PHE A 132 14.40 -10.04 7.39
C PHE A 132 13.71 -8.67 7.38
N ILE A 133 14.44 -7.58 7.62
CA ILE A 133 13.90 -6.22 7.54
C ILE A 133 13.44 -5.91 6.09
N VAL A 134 14.27 -6.25 5.09
CA VAL A 134 13.91 -6.05 3.68
C VAL A 134 12.72 -6.93 3.27
N ILE A 135 12.69 -8.19 3.73
CA ILE A 135 11.53 -9.08 3.51
C ILE A 135 10.26 -8.50 4.16
N ALA A 136 10.36 -7.97 5.38
CA ALA A 136 9.24 -7.29 6.03
C ALA A 136 8.74 -6.09 5.21
N LEU A 137 9.65 -5.27 4.66
CA LEU A 137 9.31 -4.16 3.78
C LEU A 137 8.53 -4.62 2.55
N VAL A 138 8.94 -5.73 1.91
CA VAL A 138 8.21 -6.33 0.78
C VAL A 138 6.76 -6.64 1.19
N PHE A 139 6.55 -7.35 2.29
CA PHE A 139 5.22 -7.71 2.79
C PHE A 139 4.36 -6.50 3.16
N ILE A 140 4.97 -5.48 3.76
CA ILE A 140 4.31 -4.21 4.09
C ILE A 140 3.82 -3.53 2.79
N ILE A 141 4.68 -3.40 1.78
CA ILE A 141 4.34 -2.71 0.52
C ILE A 141 3.22 -3.44 -0.21
N ILE A 142 3.31 -4.76 -0.38
CA ILE A 142 2.35 -5.52 -1.20
C ILE A 142 0.95 -5.60 -0.57
N THR A 143 0.72 -5.17 0.66
CA THR A 143 -0.62 -5.27 1.29
C THR A 143 -1.46 -4.01 1.04
N LYS A 144 -1.64 -3.15 2.05
CA LYS A 144 -2.48 -1.95 1.96
C LYS A 144 -1.98 -0.92 0.94
N PRO A 145 -0.66 -0.63 0.81
CA PRO A 145 -0.18 0.36 -0.16
C PRO A 145 -0.62 0.04 -1.59
N ILE A 146 -0.44 -1.21 -2.05
CA ILE A 146 -0.89 -1.65 -3.37
C ILE A 146 -2.43 -1.57 -3.52
N ASN A 147 -3.21 -1.88 -2.49
CA ASN A 147 -4.67 -1.69 -2.55
C ASN A 147 -5.07 -0.22 -2.72
N ILE A 148 -4.40 0.69 -2.02
CA ILE A 148 -4.66 2.13 -2.09
C ILE A 148 -4.29 2.66 -3.47
N VAL A 149 -3.12 2.30 -3.99
CA VAL A 149 -2.72 2.65 -5.36
C VAL A 149 -3.73 2.09 -6.36
N PHE A 150 -4.14 0.83 -6.23
CA PHE A 150 -5.14 0.25 -7.12
C PHE A 150 -6.45 1.05 -7.09
N LYS A 151 -6.96 1.36 -5.90
CA LYS A 151 -8.19 2.14 -5.72
C LYS A 151 -8.07 3.53 -6.36
N ILE A 152 -6.96 4.24 -6.16
CA ILE A 152 -6.76 5.59 -6.71
C ILE A 152 -6.70 5.59 -8.23
N PHE A 153 -5.99 4.63 -8.84
CA PHE A 153 -5.76 4.63 -10.29
C PHE A 153 -6.89 3.98 -11.08
N PHE A 154 -7.55 2.97 -10.52
CA PHE A 154 -8.51 2.11 -11.22
C PHE A 154 -9.96 2.21 -10.70
N ASN A 155 -10.28 3.19 -9.82
CA ASN A 155 -11.64 3.42 -9.31
C ASN A 155 -12.73 3.43 -10.41
N LYS A 156 -12.42 3.99 -11.59
CA LYS A 156 -13.36 4.07 -12.72
C LYS A 156 -13.86 2.69 -13.15
N PHE A 157 -13.00 1.66 -13.14
CA PHE A 157 -13.38 0.31 -13.53
C PHE A 157 -14.23 -0.37 -12.46
N GLN A 158 -13.94 -0.12 -11.18
CA GLN A 158 -14.75 -0.59 -10.06
C GLN A 158 -16.16 0.02 -10.09
N ALA A 159 -16.26 1.33 -10.33
CA ALA A 159 -17.55 2.03 -10.44
C ALA A 159 -18.38 1.51 -11.64
N LYS A 160 -17.72 1.26 -12.78
CA LYS A 160 -18.37 0.69 -13.97
C LYS A 160 -18.93 -0.71 -13.67
N GLU A 161 -18.15 -1.57 -13.01
CA GLU A 161 -18.58 -2.90 -12.57
C GLU A 161 -19.80 -2.82 -11.66
N LEU A 162 -19.73 -2.02 -10.58
CA LEU A 162 -20.84 -1.84 -9.64
C LEU A 162 -22.11 -1.34 -10.35
N SER A 163 -21.99 -0.37 -11.24
CA SER A 163 -23.14 0.15 -12.00
C SER A 163 -23.77 -0.91 -12.92
N SER A 164 -22.95 -1.78 -13.51
CA SER A 164 -23.44 -2.88 -14.35
C SER A 164 -24.17 -3.94 -13.54
N LEU A 165 -23.69 -4.25 -12.33
CA LEU A 165 -24.33 -5.17 -11.40
C LEU A 165 -25.68 -4.64 -10.94
N LEU A 166 -25.76 -3.38 -10.50
CA LEU A 166 -27.01 -2.74 -10.08
C LEU A 166 -28.04 -2.66 -11.23
N THR A 167 -27.58 -2.48 -12.47
CA THR A 167 -28.46 -2.46 -13.65
C THR A 167 -29.02 -3.86 -13.94
N GLN A 168 -28.17 -4.89 -13.88
CA GLN A 168 -28.59 -6.29 -14.01
C GLN A 168 -29.54 -6.68 -12.88
N GLU A 169 -29.25 -6.26 -11.65
CA GLU A 169 -30.06 -6.53 -10.45
C GLU A 169 -31.44 -5.86 -10.55
N LYS A 170 -31.53 -4.58 -10.90
CA LYS A 170 -32.82 -3.92 -11.16
C LYS A 170 -33.63 -4.62 -12.25
N THR A 171 -32.97 -5.12 -13.29
CA THR A 171 -33.63 -5.86 -14.38
C THR A 171 -34.09 -7.25 -13.93
N LYS A 172 -33.39 -7.87 -12.97
CA LYS A 172 -33.70 -9.21 -12.42
C LYS A 172 -34.74 -9.16 -11.30
N ILE A 173 -34.69 -8.18 -10.41
CA ILE A 173 -35.71 -7.89 -9.38
C ILE A 173 -37.08 -7.63 -10.04
N MET A 174 -37.09 -7.02 -11.23
CA MET A 174 -38.32 -6.80 -11.99
C MET A 174 -38.85 -8.09 -12.66
N LYS A 175 -38.09 -9.20 -12.64
CA LYS A 175 -38.44 -10.48 -13.26
C LYS A 175 -38.65 -11.65 -12.29
N GLU A 176 -37.98 -11.69 -11.14
CA GLU A 176 -38.08 -12.81 -10.19
C GLU A 176 -38.14 -12.30 -8.75
N LYS A 177 -39.33 -12.47 -8.15
CA LYS A 177 -39.62 -12.08 -6.76
C LYS A 177 -39.59 -13.32 -5.87
N SER A 178 -38.44 -13.99 -5.78
CA SER A 178 -38.14 -15.01 -4.75
C SER A 178 -36.81 -15.70 -5.07
N GLU A 179 -35.76 -15.45 -4.28
CA GLU A 179 -34.82 -16.44 -3.73
C GLU A 179 -33.62 -15.72 -3.10
N ASP A 180 -33.10 -16.31 -2.02
CA ASP A 180 -32.09 -15.78 -1.10
C ASP A 180 -30.94 -15.05 -1.81
N HIS A 181 -30.77 -13.78 -1.44
CA HIS A 181 -29.68 -12.96 -1.95
C HIS A 181 -28.39 -13.32 -1.20
N GLU A 182 -27.43 -13.93 -1.89
CA GLU A 182 -26.04 -14.00 -1.40
C GLU A 182 -25.44 -12.59 -1.40
N GLU A 183 -25.59 -11.87 -0.28
CA GLU A 183 -24.89 -10.62 -0.06
C GLU A 183 -23.38 -10.88 -0.06
N THR A 184 -22.67 -10.24 -0.99
CA THR A 184 -21.20 -10.31 -1.00
C THR A 184 -20.67 -9.59 0.24
N ILE A 185 -19.87 -10.30 1.05
CA ILE A 185 -19.24 -9.74 2.24
C ILE A 185 -18.39 -8.52 1.87
N GLU A 186 -18.66 -7.39 2.52
CA GLU A 186 -17.91 -6.16 2.33
C GLU A 186 -16.41 -6.41 2.55
N GLY A 187 -15.57 -5.97 1.61
CA GLY A 187 -14.12 -6.13 1.69
C GLY A 187 -13.56 -7.50 1.29
N ALA A 188 -14.39 -8.49 0.95
CA ALA A 188 -13.91 -9.81 0.52
C ALA A 188 -12.96 -9.74 -0.68
N GLY A 189 -13.23 -8.86 -1.66
CA GLY A 189 -12.35 -8.65 -2.81
C GLY A 189 -10.95 -8.13 -2.43
N ALA A 190 -10.88 -7.20 -1.47
CA ALA A 190 -9.60 -6.68 -0.97
C ALA A 190 -8.83 -7.74 -0.18
N MET A 191 -9.52 -8.58 0.60
CA MET A 191 -8.91 -9.69 1.33
C MET A 191 -8.35 -10.75 0.38
N ILE A 192 -9.11 -11.14 -0.66
CA ILE A 192 -8.64 -12.06 -1.71
C ILE A 192 -7.38 -11.50 -2.38
N GLY A 193 -7.41 -10.23 -2.77
CA GLY A 193 -6.24 -9.58 -3.38
C GLY A 193 -5.00 -9.58 -2.47
N ASN A 194 -5.18 -9.36 -1.16
CA ASN A 194 -4.07 -9.46 -0.19
C ASN A 194 -3.51 -10.87 -0.13
N LEU A 195 -4.37 -11.88 0.04
CA LEU A 195 -3.96 -13.29 0.15
C LEU A 195 -3.21 -13.76 -1.10
N GLU A 196 -3.68 -13.39 -2.30
CA GLU A 196 -3.00 -13.71 -3.55
C GLU A 196 -1.60 -13.12 -3.60
N ARG A 197 -1.43 -11.84 -3.23
CA ARG A 197 -0.10 -11.20 -3.23
C ARG A 197 0.83 -11.82 -2.20
N LEU A 198 0.32 -12.21 -1.03
CA LEU A 198 1.09 -12.95 -0.03
C LEU A 198 1.58 -14.29 -0.58
N ILE A 199 0.69 -15.08 -1.19
CA ILE A 199 1.04 -16.37 -1.80
C ILE A 199 2.08 -16.15 -2.91
N MET A 200 1.86 -15.19 -3.81
CA MET A 200 2.80 -14.88 -4.89
C MET A 200 4.18 -14.48 -4.36
N ALA A 201 4.25 -13.63 -3.34
CA ALA A 201 5.53 -13.21 -2.76
C ALA A 201 6.27 -14.39 -2.10
N ILE A 202 5.56 -15.27 -1.38
CA ILE A 202 6.14 -16.49 -0.81
C ILE A 202 6.72 -17.37 -1.93
N LEU A 203 5.95 -17.62 -2.98
CA LEU A 203 6.40 -18.45 -4.11
C LEU A 203 7.62 -17.85 -4.83
N LEU A 204 7.66 -16.53 -5.03
CA LEU A 204 8.82 -15.84 -5.62
C LEU A 204 10.08 -16.02 -4.75
N ILE A 205 9.96 -15.79 -3.44
CA ILE A 205 11.07 -15.94 -2.50
C ILE A 205 11.54 -17.40 -2.44
N SER A 206 10.64 -18.37 -2.57
CA SER A 206 10.97 -19.81 -2.65
C SER A 206 11.45 -20.27 -4.02
N GLY A 207 11.59 -19.38 -5.02
CA GLY A 207 12.01 -19.72 -6.39
C GLY A 207 10.97 -20.54 -7.19
N GLN A 208 9.73 -20.61 -6.73
CA GLN A 208 8.64 -21.40 -7.32
C GLN A 208 7.83 -20.56 -8.33
N TYR A 209 8.50 -20.02 -9.35
CA TYR A 209 7.88 -19.13 -10.34
C TYR A 209 6.70 -19.77 -11.09
N ALA A 210 6.81 -21.07 -11.43
CA ALA A 210 5.75 -21.80 -12.14
C ALA A 210 4.45 -21.92 -11.32
N ALA A 211 4.56 -22.03 -10.00
CA ALA A 211 3.39 -22.17 -9.12
C ALA A 211 2.53 -20.90 -9.07
N ILE A 212 3.09 -19.73 -9.36
CA ILE A 212 2.35 -18.47 -9.49
C ILE A 212 1.34 -18.55 -10.64
N GLY A 213 1.74 -19.19 -11.75
CA GLY A 213 0.85 -19.47 -12.88
C GLY A 213 -0.35 -20.33 -12.46
N LEU A 214 -0.11 -21.38 -11.67
CA LEU A 214 -1.18 -22.26 -11.16
C LEU A 214 -2.18 -21.51 -10.27
N VAL A 215 -1.70 -20.64 -9.35
CA VAL A 215 -2.57 -19.81 -8.50
C VAL A 215 -3.46 -18.91 -9.36
N PHE A 216 -2.89 -18.28 -10.39
CA PHE A 216 -3.64 -17.39 -11.28
C PHE A 216 -4.65 -18.15 -12.15
N THR A 217 -4.28 -19.32 -12.67
CA THR A 217 -5.19 -20.20 -13.41
C THR A 217 -6.34 -20.67 -12.53
N ALA A 218 -6.07 -21.13 -11.31
CA ALA A 218 -7.11 -21.56 -10.37
C ALA A 218 -8.10 -20.43 -10.06
N LYS A 219 -7.59 -19.21 -9.82
CA LYS A 219 -8.41 -18.01 -9.62
C LYS A 219 -9.31 -17.71 -10.83
N SER A 220 -8.79 -17.89 -12.04
CA SER A 220 -9.52 -17.62 -13.29
C SER A 220 -10.62 -18.66 -13.54
N ILE A 221 -10.34 -19.94 -13.27
CA ILE A 221 -11.31 -21.03 -13.36
C ILE A 221 -12.46 -20.80 -12.38
N ALA A 222 -12.16 -20.49 -11.12
CA ALA A 222 -13.18 -20.24 -10.09
C ALA A 222 -14.14 -19.08 -10.42
N ARG A 223 -13.72 -18.15 -11.30
CA ARG A 223 -14.54 -17.00 -11.72
C ARG A 223 -14.97 -17.03 -13.18
N TYR A 224 -14.74 -18.14 -13.89
CA TYR A 224 -14.94 -18.24 -15.34
C TYR A 224 -16.37 -17.89 -15.78
N ASP A 225 -17.39 -18.37 -15.04
CA ASP A 225 -18.79 -18.10 -15.37
C ASP A 225 -19.12 -16.59 -15.37
N LYS A 226 -18.67 -15.85 -14.34
CA LYS A 226 -18.88 -14.40 -14.25
C LYS A 226 -18.06 -13.64 -15.30
N ILE A 227 -16.81 -14.06 -15.55
CA ILE A 227 -15.94 -13.47 -16.56
C ILE A 227 -16.54 -13.63 -17.97
N SER A 228 -17.09 -14.81 -18.29
CA SER A 228 -17.67 -15.07 -19.62
C SER A 228 -19.00 -14.35 -19.86
N LYS A 229 -19.79 -14.12 -18.81
CA LYS A 229 -21.12 -13.48 -18.91
C LYS A 229 -21.11 -11.95 -18.80
N SER A 230 -20.07 -11.35 -18.24
CA SER A 230 -19.98 -9.89 -18.04
C SER A 230 -18.63 -9.35 -18.50
N GLN A 231 -18.64 -8.64 -19.63
CA GLN A 231 -17.44 -7.97 -20.15
C GLN A 231 -16.88 -6.97 -19.14
N VAL A 232 -17.75 -6.23 -18.43
CA VAL A 232 -17.31 -5.24 -17.44
C VAL A 232 -16.61 -5.91 -16.26
N PHE A 233 -17.14 -7.03 -15.78
CA PHE A 233 -16.50 -7.85 -14.74
C PHE A 233 -15.15 -8.40 -15.23
N ALA A 234 -15.09 -8.91 -16.46
CA ALA A 234 -13.87 -9.41 -17.06
C ALA A 234 -12.78 -8.34 -17.15
N GLU A 235 -13.11 -7.14 -17.63
CA GLU A 235 -12.19 -5.99 -17.70
C GLU A 235 -11.63 -5.65 -16.31
N TYR A 236 -12.50 -5.49 -15.31
CA TYR A 236 -12.10 -5.17 -13.94
C TYR A 236 -11.23 -6.28 -13.32
N TYR A 237 -11.64 -7.54 -13.48
CA TYR A 237 -10.93 -8.70 -12.97
C TYR A 237 -9.52 -8.83 -13.55
N LEU A 238 -9.38 -8.66 -14.87
CA LEU A 238 -8.10 -8.76 -15.59
C LEU A 238 -7.16 -7.63 -15.18
N ILE A 239 -7.65 -6.39 -15.17
CA ILE A 239 -6.86 -5.22 -14.76
C ILE A 239 -6.37 -5.40 -13.31
N GLY A 240 -7.26 -5.79 -12.40
CA GLY A 240 -6.92 -6.03 -11.00
C GLY A 240 -5.88 -7.11 -10.82
N SER A 241 -6.01 -8.24 -11.52
CA SER A 241 -5.08 -9.36 -11.37
C SER A 241 -3.72 -9.08 -12.00
N LEU A 242 -3.67 -8.47 -13.19
CA LEU A 242 -2.41 -8.10 -13.85
C LEU A 242 -1.66 -7.04 -13.04
N PHE A 243 -2.36 -6.00 -12.55
CA PHE A 243 -1.75 -4.99 -11.68
C PHE A 243 -1.17 -5.62 -10.40
N SER A 244 -1.92 -6.54 -9.79
CA SER A 244 -1.48 -7.27 -8.59
C SER A 244 -0.19 -8.05 -8.83
N ILE A 245 -0.12 -8.83 -9.93
CA ILE A 245 1.07 -9.61 -10.30
C ILE A 245 2.26 -8.69 -10.58
N ILE A 246 2.08 -7.66 -11.42
CA ILE A 246 3.15 -6.71 -11.76
C ILE A 246 3.68 -6.01 -10.50
N SER A 247 2.79 -5.60 -9.59
CA SER A 247 3.18 -4.93 -8.35
C SER A 247 4.07 -5.81 -7.47
N VAL A 248 3.72 -7.10 -7.32
CA VAL A 248 4.52 -8.05 -6.55
C VAL A 248 5.87 -8.32 -7.23
N LEU A 249 5.87 -8.52 -8.55
CA LEU A 249 7.10 -8.75 -9.32
C LEU A 249 8.07 -7.57 -9.23
N ILE A 250 7.59 -6.34 -9.41
CA ILE A 250 8.42 -5.13 -9.29
C ILE A 250 8.94 -4.98 -7.87
N THR A 251 8.09 -5.18 -6.85
CA THR A 251 8.51 -5.07 -5.44
C THR A 251 9.57 -6.10 -5.10
N HIS A 252 9.40 -7.36 -5.54
CA HIS A 252 10.39 -8.41 -5.36
C HIS A 252 11.71 -8.09 -6.07
N TRP A 253 11.64 -7.67 -7.33
CA TRP A 253 12.84 -7.35 -8.11
C TRP A 253 13.62 -6.15 -7.55
N LEU A 254 12.93 -5.09 -7.12
CA LEU A 254 13.60 -3.91 -6.56
C LEU A 254 14.26 -4.16 -5.19
N LEU A 255 13.66 -5.03 -4.37
CA LEU A 255 14.05 -5.19 -2.96
C LEU A 255 14.87 -6.45 -2.68
N LEU A 256 14.68 -7.54 -3.44
CA LEU A 256 15.25 -8.85 -3.11
C LEU A 256 16.19 -9.43 -4.15
N VAL A 257 16.05 -9.03 -5.42
CA VAL A 257 16.99 -9.40 -6.49
C VAL A 257 18.14 -8.44 -6.47
#